data_AF-A0A847CHK7-F1
#
_entry.id   AF-A0A847CHK7-F1
#
_cell.length_a   1.000
_cell.length_b   1.000
_cell.length_c   1.000
_cell.angle_alpha   90.00
_cell.angle_beta   90.00
_cell.angle_gamma   90.00
#
_symmetry.space_group_name_H-M   'P 1'
#
loop_
_entity.id
_entity.type
_entity.pdbx_description
1 polymer ?
#
loop_
_entity_poly.entity_id
_entity_poly.type
_entity_poly.pdbx_seq_one_letter_code
_entity_poly.pdbx_strand_id
1 'polypeptide(L)'
;MRNSSSNISNVDKIYSLNILTNKGTKTINSIVSNSSKNDNYSWIELDCFFRPWAILFDSFISGYFDLFLFYISYHSSFVPDGQFEKYYFEDFYRNVLEEKFGLRIKRIEYSSAQEMHEKLKDEIDNNSRILVPIDLIGLSYNPMYKKMSHAHYMIVKGYDFQRNIYFTLDNMHIDGGASTLYKDFVIKFNELYYLNMLYFKNYSSAGKGRRYFWILDRTKNTCKSRLTISDVLLEHCEHFKNVNKHKTTIKYIEQDLLNEVDIGSYQMKYLIRRKNFKAVYYDILFKFLSKSGVKDEQLNRLKNQRIKLEEGWNLFIKKAMYKSAKKDKNFSDLQPLIENNIRKERTFRDIYIDITSKLKIEGLDVNQTILNLSNHFVKKNNNNAIIIEEDGKLQIVHSSKNKYDTWITEDNAPQLLIFLDSNENFSFETKVTVTNKVGYPFFSGIIVKFASGVKLMFGNNENRKVVVFCPEDQNYSLYERAYAANHIYLKVER
;
A
#
# COMPACT_ATOMS: atom_id res chain seq x y z
N MET A 1 12.13 -1.02 -72.94
CA MET A 1 13.09 -1.31 -71.86
C MET A 1 13.28 -0.05 -71.02
N ARG A 2 12.95 -0.17 -69.72
CA ARG A 2 13.45 0.55 -68.52
C ARG A 2 14.02 1.98 -68.66
N ASN A 3 13.41 2.93 -67.95
CA ASN A 3 13.87 3.26 -66.59
C ASN A 3 12.87 4.17 -65.85
N SER A 4 12.27 3.59 -64.81
CA SER A 4 11.73 4.28 -63.65
C SER A 4 12.87 4.89 -62.83
N SER A 5 12.89 6.20 -62.63
CA SER A 5 13.68 6.83 -61.56
C SER A 5 12.75 7.36 -60.49
N SER A 6 13.05 6.90 -59.28
CA SER A 6 12.29 6.98 -58.05
C SER A 6 12.36 8.37 -57.41
N ASN A 7 11.18 8.94 -57.16
CA ASN A 7 10.96 9.90 -56.07
C ASN A 7 11.20 9.18 -54.74
N ILE A 8 12.34 9.44 -54.08
CA ILE A 8 12.53 9.13 -52.67
C ILE A 8 12.31 10.41 -51.88
N SER A 9 11.15 10.44 -51.24
CA SER A 9 10.65 11.48 -50.36
C SER A 9 11.45 11.56 -49.06
N ASN A 10 11.73 12.79 -48.62
CA ASN A 10 11.81 13.39 -47.26
C ASN A 10 11.47 12.55 -45.99
N VAL A 11 11.80 11.28 -45.93
CA VAL A 11 11.68 10.42 -44.74
C VAL A 11 13.11 10.17 -44.28
N ASP A 12 13.53 10.88 -43.23
CA ASP A 12 14.63 10.56 -42.30
C ASP A 12 15.20 11.87 -41.71
N LYS A 13 14.41 12.54 -40.87
CA LYS A 13 14.97 13.44 -39.84
C LYS A 13 15.04 12.64 -38.55
N ILE A 14 16.20 12.06 -38.29
CA ILE A 14 16.56 11.45 -37.01
C ILE A 14 16.66 12.58 -35.99
N TYR A 15 15.69 12.68 -35.08
CA TYR A 15 15.77 13.57 -33.92
C TYR A 15 16.65 12.91 -32.85
N SER A 16 17.85 13.43 -32.64
CA SER A 16 18.67 13.08 -31.49
C SER A 16 18.11 13.75 -30.23
N LEU A 17 17.47 12.97 -29.36
CA LEU A 17 17.01 13.42 -28.05
C LEU A 17 18.18 13.46 -27.06
N ASN A 18 18.70 14.67 -26.79
CA ASN A 18 19.55 14.91 -25.62
C ASN A 18 18.66 14.91 -24.37
N ILE A 19 18.47 13.74 -23.77
CA ILE A 19 17.72 13.59 -22.52
C ILE A 19 18.49 14.27 -21.38
N LEU A 20 18.02 15.45 -20.97
CA LEU A 20 18.47 16.14 -19.76
C LEU A 20 18.17 15.25 -18.54
N THR A 21 19.21 14.68 -17.94
CA THR A 21 19.10 14.07 -16.62
C THR A 21 18.85 15.19 -15.59
N ASN A 22 17.63 15.28 -15.08
CA ASN A 22 17.24 16.35 -14.17
C ASN A 22 17.84 16.10 -12.78
N LYS A 23 19.10 16.53 -12.56
CA LYS A 23 19.92 16.27 -11.34
C LYS A 23 19.33 16.82 -10.02
N GLY A 24 18.12 17.40 -10.01
CA GLY A 24 17.49 18.02 -8.84
C GLY A 24 16.17 17.42 -8.38
N THR A 25 15.69 16.34 -9.01
CA THR A 25 14.34 15.80 -8.78
C THR A 25 14.38 14.27 -8.72
N LYS A 26 13.67 13.67 -7.76
CA LYS A 26 13.51 12.21 -7.65
C LYS A 26 12.15 11.82 -7.07
N THR A 27 11.54 10.76 -7.59
CA THR A 27 10.33 10.14 -7.05
C THR A 27 10.45 8.62 -6.97
N ILE A 28 9.86 8.02 -5.92
CA ILE A 28 9.75 6.58 -5.75
C ILE A 28 8.36 6.15 -6.25
N ASN A 29 8.29 5.79 -7.53
CA ASN A 29 7.03 5.50 -8.22
C ASN A 29 6.37 4.17 -7.78
N SER A 30 7.06 3.34 -7.00
CA SER A 30 6.45 2.14 -6.41
C SER A 30 5.55 2.46 -5.20
N ILE A 31 5.65 3.66 -4.63
CA ILE A 31 4.72 4.15 -3.60
C ILE A 31 3.48 4.67 -4.31
N VAL A 32 2.39 3.91 -4.18
CA VAL A 32 1.11 4.17 -4.86
C VAL A 32 -0.05 4.21 -3.87
N SER A 33 -1.11 4.91 -4.26
CA SER A 33 -2.40 4.98 -3.57
C SER A 33 -2.92 3.60 -3.09
N ASN A 34 -3.55 3.57 -1.92
CA ASN A 34 -4.27 2.41 -1.39
C ASN A 34 -5.54 2.04 -2.22
N SER A 35 -6.01 2.93 -3.10
CA SER A 35 -7.13 2.63 -4.02
C SER A 35 -6.83 1.45 -4.95
N SER A 36 -5.55 1.22 -5.27
CA SER A 36 -5.09 0.08 -6.06
C SER A 36 -5.22 -1.27 -5.34
N LYS A 37 -5.61 -1.26 -4.05
CA LYS A 37 -5.61 -2.43 -3.17
C LYS A 37 -7.00 -2.84 -2.68
N ASN A 38 -8.06 -2.19 -3.18
CA ASN A 38 -9.45 -2.35 -2.71
C ASN A 38 -9.58 -2.15 -1.19
N ASP A 39 -8.78 -1.26 -0.63
CA ASP A 39 -8.84 -0.88 0.78
C ASP A 39 -10.10 -0.04 1.03
N ASN A 40 -11.13 -0.70 1.56
CA ASN A 40 -12.42 -0.10 1.91
C ASN A 40 -12.55 0.15 3.42
N TYR A 41 -11.46 0.00 4.20
CA TYR A 41 -11.54 0.19 5.64
C TYR A 41 -11.78 1.66 5.99
N SER A 42 -12.73 1.90 6.88
CA SER A 42 -13.00 3.23 7.45
C SER A 42 -11.90 3.67 8.43
N TRP A 43 -11.92 4.94 8.84
CA TRP A 43 -11.05 5.47 9.90
C TRP A 43 -11.25 4.80 11.26
N ILE A 44 -12.44 4.25 11.48
CA ILE A 44 -12.78 3.54 12.70
C ILE A 44 -12.05 2.19 12.72
N GLU A 45 -11.87 1.57 11.56
CA GLU A 45 -11.26 0.25 11.38
C GLU A 45 -9.73 0.30 11.27
N LEU A 46 -9.20 1.24 10.49
CA LEU A 46 -7.77 1.40 10.29
C LEU A 46 -7.38 2.88 10.36
N ASP A 47 -6.56 3.19 11.36
CA ASP A 47 -6.14 4.55 11.67
C ASP A 47 -5.07 5.11 10.69
N CYS A 48 -4.83 6.41 10.81
CA CYS A 48 -3.83 7.15 10.04
C CYS A 48 -2.38 6.76 10.36
N PHE A 49 -2.12 5.87 11.33
CA PHE A 49 -0.78 5.40 11.61
C PHE A 49 -0.46 4.13 10.81
N PHE A 50 -1.32 3.12 10.87
CA PHE A 50 -1.00 1.83 10.23
C PHE A 50 -1.28 1.78 8.73
N ARG A 51 -2.21 2.61 8.22
CA ARG A 51 -2.48 2.66 6.78
C ARG A 51 -1.29 3.16 5.95
N PRO A 52 -0.63 4.28 6.31
CA PRO A 52 0.61 4.68 5.65
C PRO A 52 1.68 3.59 5.69
N TRP A 53 1.87 2.92 6.84
CA TRP A 53 2.80 1.80 6.94
C TRP A 53 2.47 0.69 5.96
N ALA A 54 1.22 0.24 5.89
CA ALA A 54 0.80 -0.80 4.94
C ALA A 54 1.11 -0.42 3.48
N ILE A 55 0.89 0.85 3.10
CA ILE A 55 1.27 1.38 1.78
C ILE A 55 2.78 1.28 1.55
N LEU A 56 3.60 1.70 2.53
CA LEU A 56 5.06 1.66 2.40
C LEU A 56 5.58 0.21 2.28
N PHE A 57 5.01 -0.73 3.03
CA PHE A 57 5.36 -2.16 2.93
C PHE A 57 5.07 -2.73 1.55
N ASP A 58 3.89 -2.44 1.00
CA ASP A 58 3.49 -2.89 -0.34
C ASP A 58 4.36 -2.32 -1.45
N SER A 59 4.90 -1.11 -1.25
CA SER A 59 5.83 -0.47 -2.19
C SER A 59 7.15 -1.22 -2.39
N PHE A 60 7.47 -2.18 -1.51
CA PHE A 60 8.62 -3.08 -1.66
C PHE A 60 8.26 -4.39 -2.36
N ILE A 61 7.18 -5.03 -1.92
CA ILE A 61 6.68 -6.31 -2.45
C ILE A 61 5.15 -6.25 -2.48
N SER A 62 4.58 -6.44 -3.68
CA SER A 62 3.13 -6.45 -3.86
C SER A 62 2.47 -7.54 -2.99
N GLY A 63 1.42 -7.18 -2.27
CA GLY A 63 0.72 -8.05 -1.32
C GLY A 63 1.16 -7.84 0.13
N TYR A 64 2.27 -7.12 0.37
CA TYR A 64 2.70 -6.82 1.73
C TYR A 64 1.75 -5.87 2.47
N PHE A 65 0.87 -5.16 1.74
CA PHE A 65 -0.21 -4.39 2.35
C PHE A 65 -1.07 -5.25 3.29
N ASP A 66 -1.64 -6.34 2.77
CA ASP A 66 -2.51 -7.23 3.53
C ASP A 66 -1.72 -8.01 4.59
N LEU A 67 -0.51 -8.46 4.27
CA LEU A 67 0.32 -9.23 5.20
C LEU A 67 0.70 -8.40 6.43
N PHE A 68 1.12 -7.14 6.23
CA PHE A 68 1.43 -6.24 7.34
C PHE A 68 0.19 -6.01 8.22
N LEU A 69 -0.95 -5.67 7.60
CA LEU A 69 -2.18 -5.43 8.34
C LEU A 69 -2.68 -6.69 9.07
N PHE A 70 -2.48 -7.89 8.52
CA PHE A 70 -2.80 -9.13 9.20
C PHE A 70 -2.07 -9.27 10.54
N TYR A 71 -0.75 -9.11 10.56
CA TYR A 71 0.03 -9.21 11.80
C TYR A 71 -0.34 -8.10 12.78
N ILE A 72 -0.43 -6.85 12.32
CA ILE A 72 -0.77 -5.73 13.22
C ILE A 72 -2.17 -5.91 13.83
N SER A 73 -3.17 -6.25 13.02
CA SER A 73 -4.53 -6.44 13.51
C SER A 73 -4.64 -7.63 14.45
N TYR A 74 -3.93 -8.74 14.17
CA TYR A 74 -3.89 -9.90 15.05
C TYR A 74 -3.21 -9.58 16.38
N HIS A 75 -1.97 -9.04 16.35
CA HIS A 75 -1.21 -8.73 17.55
C HIS A 75 -1.85 -7.63 18.39
N SER A 76 -2.47 -6.64 17.77
CA SER A 76 -3.22 -5.60 18.49
C SER A 76 -4.50 -6.16 19.14
N SER A 77 -5.12 -7.18 18.56
CA SER A 77 -6.42 -7.68 19.02
C SER A 77 -6.30 -8.78 20.07
N PHE A 78 -5.35 -9.69 19.88
CA PHE A 78 -5.19 -10.92 20.68
C PHE A 78 -3.91 -10.94 21.51
N VAL A 79 -3.00 -9.98 21.33
CA VAL A 79 -1.76 -9.78 22.12
C VAL A 79 -1.06 -11.09 22.50
N PRO A 80 -0.63 -11.88 21.51
CA PRO A 80 0.04 -13.14 21.78
C PRO A 80 1.25 -12.89 22.70
N ASP A 81 1.31 -13.63 23.81
CA ASP A 81 2.35 -13.55 24.86
C ASP A 81 2.63 -12.14 25.41
N GLY A 82 1.63 -11.24 25.34
CA GLY A 82 1.75 -9.86 25.82
C GLY A 82 2.65 -8.97 24.97
N GLN A 83 3.14 -9.42 23.81
CA GLN A 83 4.22 -8.74 23.08
C GLN A 83 3.85 -7.33 22.62
N PHE A 84 2.62 -7.11 22.15
CA PHE A 84 2.19 -5.82 21.60
C PHE A 84 2.00 -4.72 22.66
N GLU A 85 1.76 -5.11 23.92
CA GLU A 85 1.60 -4.15 25.04
C GLU A 85 2.93 -3.82 25.73
N LYS A 86 3.95 -4.68 25.58
CA LYS A 86 5.27 -4.53 26.24
C LYS A 86 6.17 -3.47 25.61
N TYR A 87 5.89 -3.08 24.37
CA TYR A 87 6.84 -2.37 23.52
C TYR A 87 6.20 -1.17 22.82
N TYR A 88 7.00 -0.14 22.55
CA TYR A 88 6.66 0.82 21.49
C TYR A 88 6.57 0.09 20.14
N PHE A 89 5.80 0.63 19.19
CA PHE A 89 5.55 -0.04 17.91
C PHE A 89 6.84 -0.46 17.21
N GLU A 90 7.88 0.36 17.22
CA GLU A 90 9.16 0.05 16.57
C GLU A 90 9.91 -1.10 17.25
N ASP A 91 9.83 -1.19 18.57
CA ASP A 91 10.43 -2.28 19.34
C ASP A 91 9.66 -3.58 19.11
N PHE A 92 8.32 -3.51 19.09
CA PHE A 92 7.47 -4.63 18.70
C PHE A 92 7.82 -5.11 17.28
N TYR A 93 7.88 -4.19 16.33
CA TYR A 93 8.19 -4.51 14.94
C TYR A 93 9.56 -5.18 14.82
N ARG A 94 10.60 -4.58 15.41
CA ARG A 94 11.97 -5.11 15.37
C ARG A 94 12.06 -6.52 15.95
N ASN A 95 11.35 -6.79 17.04
CA ASN A 95 11.45 -8.06 17.74
C ASN A 95 10.57 -9.18 17.16
N VAL A 96 9.50 -8.83 16.43
CA VAL A 96 8.46 -9.79 16.02
C VAL A 96 8.32 -9.91 14.50
N LEU A 97 8.49 -8.82 13.76
CA LEU A 97 8.10 -8.73 12.35
C LEU A 97 9.26 -8.38 11.40
N GLU A 98 10.31 -7.70 11.85
CA GLU A 98 11.43 -7.25 11.01
C GLU A 98 12.06 -8.40 10.21
N GLU A 99 12.38 -9.52 10.86
CA GLU A 99 12.96 -10.69 10.17
C GLU A 99 12.00 -11.29 9.13
N LYS A 100 10.69 -11.36 9.45
CA LYS A 100 9.67 -11.94 8.57
C LYS A 100 9.54 -11.15 7.28
N PHE A 101 9.50 -9.81 7.38
CA PHE A 101 9.37 -8.93 6.24
C PHE A 101 10.70 -8.66 5.53
N GLY A 102 11.85 -8.88 6.19
CA GLY A 102 13.16 -8.50 5.67
C GLY A 102 13.31 -6.98 5.50
N LEU A 103 12.47 -6.21 6.20
CA LEU A 103 12.43 -4.75 6.15
C LEU A 103 12.70 -4.21 7.55
N ARG A 104 13.41 -3.08 7.64
CA ARG A 104 13.79 -2.46 8.90
C ARG A 104 13.20 -1.06 9.00
N ILE A 105 12.56 -0.78 10.14
CA ILE A 105 12.10 0.55 10.51
C ILE A 105 13.20 1.25 11.32
N LYS A 106 13.57 2.48 10.95
CA LYS A 106 14.52 3.31 11.72
C LYS A 106 13.98 4.71 11.91
N ARG A 107 14.38 5.35 13.00
CA ARG A 107 14.20 6.80 13.21
C ARG A 107 15.45 7.51 12.73
N ILE A 108 15.27 8.52 11.88
CA ILE A 108 16.33 9.42 11.44
C ILE A 108 16.16 10.73 12.19
N GLU A 109 17.03 10.95 13.16
CA GLU A 109 17.04 12.16 13.98
C GLU A 109 17.65 13.33 13.20
N TYR A 110 17.20 14.54 13.50
CA TYR A 110 17.76 15.78 12.95
C TYR A 110 17.57 16.95 13.94
N SER A 111 18.34 18.02 13.75
CA SER A 111 18.40 19.17 14.66
C SER A 111 17.99 20.50 14.00
N SER A 112 18.09 20.60 12.68
CA SER A 112 17.74 21.83 11.92
C SER A 112 16.87 21.53 10.70
N ALA A 113 16.28 22.58 10.09
CA ALA A 113 15.51 22.44 8.86
C ALA A 113 16.40 21.95 7.70
N GLN A 114 17.58 22.54 7.56
CA GLN A 114 18.57 22.14 6.56
C GLN A 114 18.92 20.65 6.70
N GLU A 115 19.25 20.21 7.92
CA GLU A 115 19.61 18.81 8.20
C GLU A 115 18.44 17.85 7.92
N MET A 116 17.20 18.25 8.22
CA MET A 116 16.02 17.45 7.86
C MET A 116 15.92 17.28 6.33
N HIS A 117 16.11 18.36 5.57
CA HIS A 117 15.97 18.32 4.12
C HIS A 117 17.07 17.50 3.44
N GLU A 118 18.31 17.64 3.90
CA GLU A 118 19.45 16.84 3.45
C GLU A 118 19.24 15.35 3.74
N LYS A 119 18.86 15.00 4.97
CA LYS A 119 18.59 13.60 5.34
C LYS A 119 17.42 13.00 4.57
N LEU A 120 16.31 13.73 4.40
CA LEU A 120 15.20 13.25 3.57
C LEU A 120 15.64 12.98 2.14
N LYS A 121 16.46 13.87 1.57
CA LYS A 121 17.01 13.70 0.22
C LYS A 121 17.85 12.42 0.13
N ASP A 122 18.81 12.25 1.04
CA ASP A 122 19.73 11.12 1.05
C ASP A 122 18.98 9.79 1.17
N GLU A 123 17.97 9.73 2.04
CA GLU A 123 17.13 8.54 2.21
C GLU A 123 16.29 8.26 0.94
N ILE A 124 15.71 9.28 0.30
CA ILE A 124 15.01 9.09 -1.01
C ILE A 124 15.99 8.63 -2.08
N ASP A 125 17.21 9.17 -2.09
CA ASP A 125 18.29 8.79 -3.01
C ASP A 125 18.72 7.34 -2.81
N ASN A 126 18.73 6.86 -1.56
CA ASN A 126 18.97 5.47 -1.19
C ASN A 126 17.74 4.55 -1.36
N ASN A 127 16.64 5.06 -1.93
CA ASN A 127 15.39 4.34 -2.15
C ASN A 127 14.72 3.88 -0.83
N SER A 128 14.93 4.61 0.24
CA SER A 128 14.25 4.42 1.52
C SER A 128 12.82 4.95 1.47
N ARG A 129 11.89 4.27 2.15
CA ARG A 129 10.48 4.68 2.23
C ARG A 129 10.30 5.55 3.46
N ILE A 130 9.78 6.75 3.30
CA ILE A 130 9.75 7.75 4.37
C ILE A 130 8.34 7.97 4.90
N LEU A 131 8.23 8.02 6.23
CA LEU A 131 7.04 8.45 6.94
C LEU A 131 7.39 9.58 7.91
N VAL A 132 6.76 10.74 7.74
CA VAL A 132 7.01 11.92 8.57
C VAL A 132 5.84 12.14 9.53
N PRO A 133 6.05 12.10 10.87
CA PRO A 133 5.02 12.52 11.81
C PRO A 133 4.79 14.02 11.69
N ILE A 134 3.54 14.46 11.64
CA ILE A 134 3.15 15.85 11.54
C ILE A 134 1.97 16.17 12.45
N ASP A 135 1.77 17.45 12.77
CA ASP A 135 0.57 17.91 13.46
C ASP A 135 -0.31 18.74 12.51
N LEU A 136 -1.55 18.30 12.34
CA LEU A 136 -2.53 18.92 11.47
C LEU A 136 -3.00 20.30 11.96
N ILE A 137 -2.67 20.73 13.18
CA ILE A 137 -2.97 22.08 13.65
C ILE A 137 -2.31 23.16 12.77
N GLY A 138 -1.17 22.83 12.15
CA GLY A 138 -0.46 23.73 11.25
C GLY A 138 -0.88 23.62 9.78
N LEU A 139 -1.75 22.67 9.43
CA LEU A 139 -2.10 22.36 8.03
C LEU A 139 -3.29 23.19 7.56
N SER A 140 -3.08 24.12 6.63
CA SER A 140 -4.09 25.14 6.29
C SER A 140 -5.35 24.59 5.62
N TYR A 141 -5.26 23.42 4.97
CA TYR A 141 -6.39 22.75 4.30
C TYR A 141 -7.06 21.68 5.17
N ASN A 142 -6.66 21.54 6.44
CA ASN A 142 -7.38 20.73 7.42
C ASN A 142 -8.53 21.55 8.05
N PRO A 143 -9.77 21.02 8.16
CA PRO A 143 -10.88 21.70 8.82
C PRO A 143 -10.62 22.14 10.27
N MET A 144 -9.68 21.49 10.96
CA MET A 144 -9.27 21.81 12.33
C MET A 144 -8.01 22.69 12.43
N TYR A 145 -7.58 23.30 11.32
CA TYR A 145 -6.44 24.22 11.26
C TYR A 145 -6.51 25.28 12.37
N LYS A 146 -5.41 25.43 13.13
CA LYS A 146 -5.26 26.32 14.29
C LYS A 146 -6.25 26.10 15.45
N LYS A 147 -7.17 25.12 15.37
CA LYS A 147 -8.18 24.87 16.40
C LYS A 147 -7.79 23.72 17.32
N MET A 148 -7.28 22.62 16.76
CA MET A 148 -7.04 21.40 17.51
C MET A 148 -5.79 20.68 16.98
N SER A 149 -4.92 20.27 17.90
CA SER A 149 -3.77 19.41 17.62
C SER A 149 -4.25 18.00 17.27
N HIS A 150 -3.75 17.47 16.15
CA HIS A 150 -4.02 16.11 15.71
C HIS A 150 -2.77 15.51 15.03
N ALA A 151 -2.25 14.45 15.62
CA ALA A 151 -1.13 13.69 15.07
C ALA A 151 -1.54 13.00 13.76
N HIS A 152 -0.72 13.17 12.72
CA HIS A 152 -0.88 12.53 11.42
C HIS A 152 0.47 12.08 10.88
N TYR A 153 0.44 11.18 9.89
CA TYR A 153 1.64 10.54 9.37
C TYR A 153 1.65 10.63 7.85
N MET A 154 2.52 11.49 7.32
CA MET A 154 2.58 11.82 5.90
C MET A 154 3.67 11.00 5.20
N ILE A 155 3.32 10.35 4.09
CA ILE A 155 4.31 9.66 3.26
C ILE A 155 5.01 10.68 2.36
N VAL A 156 6.34 10.70 2.40
CA VAL A 156 7.16 11.46 1.46
C VAL A 156 7.76 10.48 0.44
N LYS A 157 7.39 10.64 -0.83
CA LYS A 157 7.81 9.72 -1.91
C LYS A 157 8.82 10.33 -2.87
N GLY A 158 9.13 11.62 -2.75
CA GLY A 158 10.06 12.29 -3.66
C GLY A 158 10.29 13.74 -3.32
N TYR A 159 11.19 14.38 -4.06
CA TYR A 159 11.54 15.79 -3.91
C TYR A 159 11.81 16.45 -5.26
N ASP A 160 11.72 17.78 -5.27
CA ASP A 160 12.25 18.68 -6.28
C ASP A 160 12.95 19.85 -5.56
N PHE A 161 14.30 19.85 -5.57
CA PHE A 161 15.10 20.86 -4.87
C PHE A 161 15.07 22.22 -5.55
N GLN A 162 14.90 22.27 -6.87
CA GLN A 162 14.82 23.55 -7.58
C GLN A 162 13.56 24.31 -7.16
N ARG A 163 12.47 23.58 -6.92
CA ARG A 163 11.18 24.13 -6.51
C ARG A 163 10.95 24.13 -4.99
N ASN A 164 11.86 23.55 -4.20
CA ASN A 164 11.73 23.38 -2.75
C ASN A 164 10.41 22.70 -2.33
N ILE A 165 10.03 21.63 -3.03
CA ILE A 165 8.82 20.86 -2.76
C ILE A 165 9.11 19.37 -2.60
N TYR A 166 8.34 18.72 -1.74
CA TYR A 166 8.26 17.27 -1.63
C TYR A 166 7.02 16.77 -2.38
N PHE A 167 7.17 15.62 -3.04
CA PHE A 167 6.06 14.82 -3.52
C PHE A 167 5.62 13.89 -2.38
N THR A 168 4.34 13.97 -2.02
CA THR A 168 3.77 13.24 -0.89
C THR A 168 2.60 12.37 -1.32
N LEU A 169 2.33 11.33 -0.55
CA LEU A 169 1.10 10.55 -0.67
C LEU A 169 0.29 10.71 0.62
N ASP A 170 -0.84 11.41 0.56
CA ASP A 170 -1.66 11.78 1.72
C ASP A 170 -3.15 11.85 1.32
N ASN A 171 -4.04 11.85 2.29
CA ASN A 171 -5.48 11.96 2.11
C ASN A 171 -6.05 13.29 2.66
N MET A 172 -5.28 14.05 3.45
CA MET A 172 -5.76 15.30 4.09
C MET A 172 -6.22 16.38 3.10
N HIS A 173 -5.67 16.39 1.88
CA HIS A 173 -6.04 17.36 0.84
C HIS A 173 -7.33 16.97 0.08
N ILE A 174 -7.89 15.79 0.35
CA ILE A 174 -9.09 15.27 -0.32
C ILE A 174 -10.27 15.46 0.63
N ASP A 175 -11.21 16.33 0.28
CA ASP A 175 -12.42 16.60 1.06
C ASP A 175 -12.12 16.87 2.54
N GLY A 176 -11.01 17.55 2.83
CA GLY A 176 -10.55 17.85 4.19
C GLY A 176 -10.22 16.62 5.05
N GLY A 177 -9.81 15.51 4.43
CA GLY A 177 -9.46 14.25 5.09
C GLY A 177 -10.64 13.31 5.31
N ALA A 178 -11.83 13.62 4.78
CA ALA A 178 -12.99 12.72 4.87
C ALA A 178 -12.76 11.41 4.11
N SER A 179 -11.99 11.45 3.01
CA SER A 179 -11.64 10.26 2.24
C SER A 179 -10.52 9.46 2.91
N THR A 180 -10.67 8.13 2.97
CA THR A 180 -9.62 7.18 3.39
C THR A 180 -8.60 6.87 2.30
N LEU A 181 -8.80 7.45 1.11
CA LEU A 181 -7.97 7.21 -0.06
C LEU A 181 -6.78 8.16 -0.07
N TYR A 182 -5.58 7.61 -0.21
CA TYR A 182 -4.32 8.34 -0.28
C TYR A 182 -4.03 8.73 -1.73
N LYS A 183 -3.84 10.02 -2.02
CA LYS A 183 -3.48 10.50 -3.36
C LYS A 183 -2.18 11.28 -3.35
N ASP A 184 -1.60 11.41 -4.54
CA ASP A 184 -0.41 12.22 -4.74
C ASP A 184 -0.73 13.69 -4.50
N PHE A 185 0.17 14.35 -3.77
CA PHE A 185 0.11 15.76 -3.45
C PHE A 185 1.53 16.34 -3.39
N VAL A 186 1.62 17.66 -3.25
CA VAL A 186 2.88 18.37 -3.09
C VAL A 186 2.84 19.25 -1.85
N ILE A 187 3.94 19.28 -1.10
CA ILE A 187 4.10 20.15 0.06
C ILE A 187 5.43 20.88 -0.02
N LYS A 188 5.47 22.13 0.44
CA LYS A 188 6.72 22.89 0.49
C LYS A 188 7.64 22.34 1.59
N PHE A 189 8.94 22.45 1.37
CA PHE A 189 9.96 22.02 2.35
C PHE A 189 9.73 22.64 3.73
N ASN A 190 9.60 23.97 3.78
CA ASN A 190 9.39 24.72 5.01
C ASN A 190 8.07 24.36 5.72
N GLU A 191 7.02 24.06 4.97
CA GLU A 191 5.72 23.65 5.51
C GLU A 191 5.82 22.27 6.16
N LEU A 192 6.42 21.27 5.50
CA LEU A 192 6.64 19.95 6.08
C LEU A 192 7.46 20.03 7.38
N TYR A 193 8.55 20.80 7.37
CA TYR A 193 9.38 21.03 8.56
C TYR A 193 8.58 21.65 9.71
N TYR A 194 7.79 22.69 9.42
CA TYR A 194 6.96 23.36 10.41
C TYR A 194 5.92 22.42 11.03
N LEU A 195 5.25 21.60 10.21
CA LEU A 195 4.25 20.64 10.69
C LEU A 195 4.87 19.54 11.56
N ASN A 196 6.06 19.05 11.20
CA ASN A 196 6.79 18.08 12.01
C ASN A 196 7.28 18.71 13.33
N MET A 197 7.73 19.96 13.31
CA MET A 197 8.05 20.69 14.55
C MET A 197 6.85 20.79 15.50
N LEU A 198 5.66 21.09 14.98
CA LEU A 198 4.45 21.17 15.78
C LEU A 198 4.09 19.82 16.41
N TYR A 199 4.30 18.71 15.68
CA TYR A 199 4.11 17.37 16.23
C TYR A 199 4.94 17.16 17.49
N PHE A 200 6.25 17.41 17.43
CA PHE A 200 7.12 17.24 18.59
C PHE A 200 6.83 18.25 19.70
N LYS A 201 6.35 19.45 19.38
CA LYS A 201 5.91 20.43 20.38
C LYS A 201 4.69 19.94 21.18
N ASN A 202 3.73 19.29 20.52
CA ASN A 202 2.45 18.95 21.13
C ASN A 202 2.38 17.52 21.67
N TYR A 203 3.17 16.59 21.13
CA TYR A 203 3.11 15.16 21.46
C TYR A 203 4.38 14.59 22.10
N SER A 204 5.49 15.33 22.14
CA SER A 204 6.69 14.90 22.86
C SER A 204 6.71 15.49 24.26
N SER A 205 6.88 14.65 25.28
CA SER A 205 6.99 15.05 26.67
C SER A 205 8.16 16.03 26.86
N ALA A 206 7.85 17.32 27.06
CA ALA A 206 8.75 18.36 27.53
C ALA A 206 10.12 18.50 26.80
N GLY A 207 10.13 18.57 25.47
CA GLY A 207 11.27 19.13 24.71
C GLY A 207 12.61 18.39 24.82
N LYS A 208 12.63 17.14 25.28
CA LYS A 208 13.85 16.33 25.48
C LYS A 208 14.13 15.30 24.38
N GLY A 209 13.20 15.09 23.45
CA GLY A 209 13.40 14.20 22.30
C GLY A 209 14.01 14.95 21.11
N ARG A 210 15.03 14.38 20.47
CA ARG A 210 15.45 14.82 19.14
C ARG A 210 14.31 14.58 18.15
N ARG A 211 14.09 15.54 17.25
CA ARG A 211 13.06 15.41 16.21
C ARG A 211 13.50 14.35 15.22
N TYR A 212 12.53 13.63 14.66
CA TYR A 212 12.82 12.57 13.71
C TYR A 212 11.72 12.41 12.67
N PHE A 213 12.06 11.67 11.62
CA PHE A 213 11.13 10.98 10.75
C PHE A 213 11.48 9.49 10.72
N TRP A 214 10.57 8.65 10.24
CA TRP A 214 10.85 7.22 10.06
C TRP A 214 11.25 6.91 8.63
N ILE A 215 12.12 5.92 8.51
CA ILE A 215 12.42 5.24 7.25
C ILE A 215 12.09 3.75 7.35
N LEU A 216 11.76 3.16 6.20
CA LEU A 216 11.64 1.73 5.97
C LEU A 216 12.59 1.32 4.84
N ASP A 217 13.50 0.41 5.16
CA ASP A 217 14.54 -0.06 4.25
C ASP A 217 14.57 -1.58 4.15
N ARG A 218 15.19 -2.11 3.10
CA ARG A 218 15.60 -3.52 3.07
C ARG A 218 16.72 -3.78 4.08
N THR A 219 16.65 -4.90 4.79
CA THR A 219 17.79 -5.38 5.56
C THR A 219 18.87 -5.90 4.59
N LYS A 220 20.15 -5.58 4.85
CA LYS A 220 21.28 -5.90 3.95
C LYS A 220 21.51 -7.41 3.74
N ASN A 221 20.96 -8.26 4.61
CA ASN A 221 21.25 -9.70 4.65
C ASN A 221 20.11 -10.61 4.15
N THR A 222 18.92 -10.10 3.81
CA THR A 222 17.80 -10.96 3.40
C THR A 222 17.65 -10.99 1.90
N CYS A 223 18.49 -11.77 1.23
CA CYS A 223 18.36 -11.96 -0.23
C CYS A 223 17.19 -12.90 -0.62
N LYS A 224 16.43 -13.47 0.33
CA LYS A 224 15.49 -14.59 0.03
C LYS A 224 14.17 -14.69 0.80
N SER A 225 13.90 -13.97 1.90
CA SER A 225 12.60 -14.12 2.58
C SER A 225 11.53 -13.30 1.86
N ARG A 226 10.68 -13.95 1.07
CA ARG A 226 9.40 -13.40 0.63
C ARG A 226 8.31 -14.07 1.43
N LEU A 227 7.89 -13.46 2.54
CA LEU A 227 6.73 -13.91 3.31
C LEU A 227 5.52 -14.06 2.39
N THR A 228 4.94 -15.26 2.32
CA THR A 228 3.76 -15.56 1.49
C THR A 228 2.49 -15.69 2.34
N ILE A 229 1.33 -15.65 1.70
CA ILE A 229 0.03 -15.92 2.36
C ILE A 229 0.03 -17.31 2.99
N SER A 230 0.60 -18.30 2.29
CA SER A 230 0.71 -19.68 2.76
C SER A 230 1.54 -19.79 4.03
N ASP A 231 2.70 -19.12 4.09
CA ASP A 231 3.54 -19.10 5.29
C ASP A 231 2.78 -18.51 6.48
N VAL A 232 2.08 -17.40 6.26
CA VAL A 232 1.27 -16.76 7.30
C VAL A 232 0.15 -17.67 7.81
N LEU A 233 -0.58 -18.34 6.91
CA LEU A 233 -1.67 -19.25 7.32
C LEU A 233 -1.13 -20.46 8.10
N LEU A 234 0.02 -21.03 7.70
CA LEU A 234 0.64 -22.15 8.40
C LEU A 234 1.17 -21.73 9.78
N GLU A 235 1.89 -20.61 9.86
CA GLU A 235 2.37 -20.04 11.11
C GLU A 235 1.19 -19.80 12.07
N HIS A 236 0.12 -19.19 11.56
CA HIS A 236 -1.05 -18.85 12.35
C HIS A 236 -1.83 -20.09 12.82
N CYS A 237 -1.92 -21.13 11.98
CA CYS A 237 -2.48 -22.42 12.35
C CYS A 237 -1.68 -23.09 13.48
N GLU A 238 -0.35 -23.09 13.39
CA GLU A 238 0.50 -23.65 14.43
C GLU A 238 0.41 -22.84 15.73
N HIS A 239 0.37 -21.51 15.63
CA HIS A 239 0.14 -20.64 16.77
C HIS A 239 -1.19 -20.99 17.48
N PHE A 240 -2.29 -21.12 16.74
CA PHE A 240 -3.58 -21.51 17.35
C PHE A 240 -3.59 -22.93 17.93
N LYS A 241 -2.86 -23.88 17.34
CA LYS A 241 -2.64 -25.20 17.96
C LYS A 241 -1.90 -25.07 19.29
N ASN A 242 -0.89 -24.21 19.37
CA ASN A 242 -0.14 -23.94 20.60
C ASN A 242 -0.99 -23.22 21.66
N VAL A 243 -1.86 -22.30 21.26
CA VAL A 243 -2.86 -21.69 22.15
C VAL A 243 -3.80 -22.74 22.73
N ASN A 244 -4.36 -23.64 21.90
CA ASN A 244 -5.24 -24.70 22.35
C ASN A 244 -4.53 -25.71 23.28
N LYS A 245 -3.22 -25.90 23.10
CA LYS A 245 -2.35 -26.72 23.96
C LYS A 245 -1.80 -25.96 25.17
N HIS A 246 -2.18 -24.70 25.39
CA HIS A 246 -1.69 -23.83 26.47
C HIS A 246 -0.16 -23.62 26.47
N LYS A 247 0.49 -23.77 25.31
CA LYS A 247 1.93 -23.47 25.12
C LYS A 247 2.19 -21.99 24.86
N THR A 248 1.17 -21.29 24.40
CA THR A 248 1.20 -19.89 24.02
C THR A 248 -0.07 -19.23 24.52
N THR A 249 0.00 -17.96 24.90
CA THR A 249 -1.14 -17.24 25.45
C THR A 249 -1.67 -16.22 24.46
N ILE A 250 -2.99 -16.07 24.42
CA ILE A 250 -3.65 -14.92 23.79
C ILE A 250 -4.55 -14.26 24.82
N LYS A 251 -4.70 -12.96 24.69
CA LYS A 251 -5.46 -12.10 25.57
C LYS A 251 -6.84 -11.80 24.97
N TYR A 252 -7.88 -11.87 25.79
CA TYR A 252 -9.21 -11.38 25.47
C TYR A 252 -9.45 -10.13 26.30
N ILE A 253 -9.41 -8.97 25.66
CA ILE A 253 -9.33 -7.69 26.38
C ILE A 253 -10.56 -7.40 27.26
N GLU A 254 -11.70 -8.02 26.97
CA GLU A 254 -12.89 -7.96 27.83
C GLU A 254 -12.59 -8.45 29.24
N GLN A 255 -11.65 -9.40 29.38
CA GLN A 255 -11.21 -9.91 30.68
C GLN A 255 -10.46 -8.85 31.49
N ASP A 256 -9.78 -7.90 30.83
CA ASP A 256 -9.07 -6.83 31.54
C ASP A 256 -10.03 -5.92 32.29
N LEU A 257 -11.23 -5.68 31.73
CA LEU A 257 -12.25 -4.85 32.39
C LEU A 257 -12.79 -5.46 33.67
N LEU A 258 -12.66 -6.78 33.86
CA LEU A 258 -13.06 -7.43 35.11
C LEU A 258 -12.07 -7.12 36.25
N ASN A 259 -10.82 -6.80 35.91
CA ASN A 259 -9.73 -6.61 36.86
C ASN A 259 -9.43 -5.13 37.16
N GLU A 260 -9.97 -4.20 36.37
CA GLU A 260 -9.72 -2.77 36.55
C GLU A 260 -10.78 -2.09 37.44
N VAL A 261 -10.31 -1.49 38.54
CA VAL A 261 -11.15 -0.75 39.51
C VAL A 261 -11.60 0.62 38.98
N ASP A 262 -10.94 1.16 37.95
CA ASP A 262 -11.27 2.47 37.36
C ASP A 262 -11.18 2.49 35.83
N ILE A 263 -12.30 2.20 35.17
CA ILE A 263 -12.40 2.22 33.71
C ILE A 263 -12.76 3.64 33.25
N GLY A 264 -11.73 4.41 32.95
CA GLY A 264 -11.85 5.74 32.36
C GLY A 264 -12.24 5.70 30.88
N SER A 265 -12.47 6.89 30.32
CA SER A 265 -12.79 7.07 28.89
C SER A 265 -11.68 6.56 27.95
N TYR A 266 -10.44 6.50 28.44
CA TYR A 266 -9.29 5.99 27.70
C TYR A 266 -9.38 4.48 27.46
N GLN A 267 -9.65 3.68 28.50
CA GLN A 267 -9.79 2.23 28.36
C GLN A 267 -10.96 1.86 27.45
N MET A 268 -12.07 2.61 27.50
CA MET A 268 -13.18 2.38 26.58
C MET A 268 -12.81 2.63 25.11
N LYS A 269 -12.09 3.72 24.81
CA LYS A 269 -11.55 3.98 23.46
C LYS A 269 -10.62 2.86 23.01
N TYR A 270 -9.80 2.34 23.92
CA TYR A 270 -8.88 1.25 23.64
C TYR A 270 -9.60 -0.06 23.27
N LEU A 271 -10.65 -0.43 23.99
CA LEU A 271 -11.50 -1.60 23.66
C LEU A 271 -12.13 -1.48 22.27
N ILE A 272 -12.72 -0.32 21.97
CA ILE A 272 -13.36 -0.07 20.67
C ILE A 272 -12.33 -0.22 19.56
N ARG A 273 -11.15 0.39 19.72
CA ARG A 273 -10.06 0.28 18.75
C ARG A 273 -9.71 -1.19 18.48
N ARG A 274 -9.55 -2.00 19.52
CA ARG A 274 -9.27 -3.44 19.34
C ARG A 274 -10.38 -4.21 18.65
N LYS A 275 -11.64 -3.95 18.99
CA LYS A 275 -12.78 -4.55 18.28
C LYS A 275 -12.72 -4.24 16.79
N ASN A 276 -12.35 -3.02 16.43
CA ASN A 276 -12.27 -2.60 15.03
C ASN A 276 -11.09 -3.28 14.32
N PHE A 277 -9.93 -3.41 14.98
CA PHE A 277 -8.82 -4.22 14.45
C PHE A 277 -9.19 -5.70 14.27
N LYS A 278 -10.04 -6.28 15.14
CA LYS A 278 -10.54 -7.65 14.93
C LYS A 278 -11.31 -7.77 13.62
N ALA A 279 -12.13 -6.79 13.26
CA ALA A 279 -12.87 -6.80 11.99
C ALA A 279 -11.91 -6.83 10.79
N VAL A 280 -10.87 -5.99 10.81
CA VAL A 280 -9.78 -5.98 9.81
C VAL A 280 -9.08 -7.35 9.74
N TYR A 281 -8.72 -7.92 10.90
CA TYR A 281 -8.08 -9.23 10.98
C TYR A 281 -8.92 -10.32 10.32
N TYR A 282 -10.22 -10.43 10.62
CA TYR A 282 -11.06 -11.46 10.03
C TYR A 282 -11.28 -11.26 8.53
N ASP A 283 -11.41 -10.01 8.07
CA ASP A 283 -11.56 -9.73 6.65
C ASP A 283 -10.33 -10.18 5.85
N ILE A 284 -9.13 -9.82 6.32
CA ILE A 284 -7.87 -10.26 5.71
C ILE A 284 -7.70 -11.77 5.80
N LEU A 285 -8.03 -12.39 6.94
CA LEU A 285 -7.96 -13.84 7.11
C LEU A 285 -8.83 -14.57 6.08
N PHE A 286 -10.05 -14.09 5.83
CA PHE A 286 -10.94 -14.67 4.82
C PHE A 286 -10.44 -14.45 3.40
N LYS A 287 -9.86 -13.28 3.11
CA LYS A 287 -9.16 -13.01 1.85
C LYS A 287 -8.01 -14.00 1.62
N PHE A 288 -7.22 -14.29 2.66
CA PHE A 288 -6.12 -15.25 2.60
C PHE A 288 -6.63 -16.68 2.37
N LEU A 289 -7.59 -17.14 3.16
CA LEU A 289 -8.18 -18.47 3.01
C LEU A 289 -8.79 -18.68 1.61
N SER A 290 -9.51 -17.68 1.10
CA SER A 290 -10.08 -17.72 -0.25
C SER A 290 -8.99 -17.82 -1.32
N LYS A 291 -7.92 -17.00 -1.22
CA LYS A 291 -6.77 -17.05 -2.14
C LYS A 291 -6.01 -18.37 -2.08
N SER A 292 -6.03 -19.07 -0.95
CA SER A 292 -5.41 -20.39 -0.77
C SER A 292 -6.31 -21.56 -1.18
N GLY A 293 -7.43 -21.31 -1.86
CA GLY A 293 -8.28 -22.35 -2.43
C GLY A 293 -9.22 -23.04 -1.45
N VAL A 294 -9.47 -22.44 -0.27
CA VAL A 294 -10.50 -22.94 0.67
C VAL A 294 -11.88 -22.86 0.01
N LYS A 295 -12.63 -23.96 0.05
CA LYS A 295 -13.98 -24.03 -0.55
C LYS A 295 -14.95 -23.07 0.14
N ASP A 296 -15.87 -22.50 -0.64
CA ASP A 296 -16.85 -21.53 -0.14
C ASP A 296 -17.69 -22.05 1.03
N GLU A 297 -18.05 -23.34 1.03
CA GLU A 297 -18.78 -23.96 2.15
C GLU A 297 -18.01 -23.87 3.48
N GLN A 298 -16.71 -24.18 3.44
CA GLN A 298 -15.83 -24.11 4.62
C GLN A 298 -15.62 -22.66 5.07
N LEU A 299 -15.45 -21.75 4.11
CA LEU A 299 -15.31 -20.32 4.37
C LEU A 299 -16.60 -19.73 4.97
N ASN A 300 -17.77 -20.14 4.48
CA ASN A 300 -19.07 -19.72 5.01
C ASN A 300 -19.28 -20.19 6.44
N ARG A 301 -18.80 -21.39 6.79
CA ARG A 301 -18.81 -21.88 8.18
C ARG A 301 -18.03 -20.95 9.12
N LEU A 302 -16.86 -20.45 8.71
CA LEU A 302 -16.10 -19.46 9.48
C LEU A 302 -16.79 -18.10 9.53
N LYS A 303 -17.31 -17.61 8.39
CA LYS A 303 -18.06 -16.34 8.31
C LYS A 303 -19.28 -16.34 9.25
N ASN A 304 -20.03 -17.44 9.31
CA ASN A 304 -21.16 -17.58 10.22
C ASN A 304 -20.73 -17.54 11.70
N GLN A 305 -19.55 -18.07 12.04
CA GLN A 305 -19.02 -17.93 13.40
C GLN A 305 -18.52 -16.52 13.71
N ARG A 306 -17.93 -15.83 12.72
CA ARG A 306 -17.59 -14.41 12.85
C ARG A 306 -18.82 -13.56 13.17
N ILE A 307 -19.97 -13.78 12.52
CA ILE A 307 -21.22 -13.05 12.82
C ILE A 307 -21.61 -13.20 14.29
N LYS A 308 -21.60 -14.44 14.80
CA LYS A 308 -21.91 -14.74 16.22
C LYS A 308 -20.93 -14.12 17.20
N LEU A 309 -19.67 -13.97 16.79
CA LEU A 309 -18.65 -13.26 17.55
C LEU A 309 -18.97 -11.77 17.57
N GLU A 310 -19.15 -11.14 16.41
CA GLU A 310 -19.45 -9.71 16.28
C GLU A 310 -20.68 -9.30 17.11
N GLU A 311 -21.75 -10.10 17.09
CA GLU A 311 -22.92 -9.90 17.95
C GLU A 311 -22.56 -9.91 19.44
N GLY A 312 -21.76 -10.88 19.87
CA GLY A 312 -21.30 -11.01 21.25
C GLY A 312 -20.41 -9.83 21.69
N TRP A 313 -19.53 -9.37 20.80
CA TRP A 313 -18.67 -8.21 20.98
C TRP A 313 -19.48 -6.92 21.11
N ASN A 314 -20.42 -6.71 20.19
CA ASN A 314 -21.26 -5.51 20.18
C ASN A 314 -22.14 -5.46 21.43
N LEU A 315 -22.69 -6.61 21.87
CA LEU A 315 -23.46 -6.68 23.11
C LEU A 315 -22.58 -6.36 24.33
N PHE A 316 -21.37 -6.90 24.39
CA PHE A 316 -20.43 -6.63 25.48
C PHE A 316 -20.09 -5.14 25.57
N ILE A 317 -19.64 -4.55 24.46
CA ILE A 317 -19.27 -3.12 24.41
C ILE A 317 -20.47 -2.23 24.78
N LYS A 318 -21.67 -2.53 24.28
CA LYS A 318 -22.89 -1.79 24.63
C LYS A 318 -23.15 -1.82 26.13
N LYS A 319 -23.03 -2.98 26.78
CA LYS A 319 -23.24 -3.11 28.24
C LYS A 319 -22.13 -2.41 29.03
N ALA A 320 -20.88 -2.56 28.61
CA ALA A 320 -19.73 -1.91 29.26
C ALA A 320 -19.83 -0.38 29.17
N MET A 321 -20.21 0.16 28.01
CA MET A 321 -20.47 1.59 27.82
C MET A 321 -21.62 2.09 28.68
N TYR A 322 -22.73 1.35 28.74
CA TYR A 322 -23.88 1.73 29.57
C TYR A 322 -23.51 1.83 31.05
N LYS A 323 -22.76 0.84 31.57
CA LYS A 323 -22.24 0.86 32.95
C LYS A 323 -21.28 2.02 33.21
N SER A 324 -20.31 2.22 32.32
CA SER A 324 -19.38 3.35 32.39
C SER A 324 -20.11 4.70 32.41
N ALA A 325 -21.14 4.87 31.56
CA ALA A 325 -21.98 6.08 31.54
C ALA A 325 -22.79 6.28 32.84
N LYS A 326 -23.20 5.18 33.48
CA LYS A 326 -23.85 5.19 34.81
C LYS A 326 -22.86 5.32 35.98
N LYS A 327 -21.55 5.40 35.70
CA LYS A 327 -20.48 5.36 36.70
C LYS A 327 -20.50 4.09 37.58
N ASP A 328 -21.11 3.02 37.07
CA ASP A 328 -21.04 1.70 37.68
C ASP A 328 -19.68 1.07 37.32
N LYS A 329 -18.86 0.84 38.34
CA LYS A 329 -17.51 0.27 38.19
C LYS A 329 -17.48 -1.24 38.35
N ASN A 330 -18.61 -1.88 38.66
CA ASN A 330 -18.69 -3.32 38.80
C ASN A 330 -19.05 -3.96 37.45
N PHE A 331 -18.10 -4.67 36.85
CA PHE A 331 -18.29 -5.38 35.58
C PHE A 331 -18.44 -6.90 35.76
N SER A 332 -18.51 -7.41 36.99
CA SER A 332 -18.55 -8.85 37.26
C SER A 332 -19.78 -9.55 36.66
N ASP A 333 -20.91 -8.86 36.53
CA ASP A 333 -22.10 -9.35 35.84
C ASP A 333 -21.92 -9.55 34.32
N LEU A 334 -20.84 -9.01 33.74
CA LEU A 334 -20.47 -9.26 32.34
C LEU A 334 -19.63 -10.53 32.18
N GLN A 335 -19.13 -11.14 33.27
CA GLN A 335 -18.29 -12.35 33.20
C GLN A 335 -18.91 -13.49 32.39
N PRO A 336 -20.20 -13.86 32.55
CA PRO A 336 -20.80 -14.92 31.73
C PRO A 336 -20.81 -14.61 30.22
N LEU A 337 -20.94 -13.32 29.86
CA LEU A 337 -20.89 -12.88 28.47
C LEU A 337 -19.47 -12.97 27.91
N ILE A 338 -18.47 -12.61 28.70
CA ILE A 338 -17.05 -12.73 28.34
C ILE A 338 -16.69 -14.20 28.11
N GLU A 339 -17.02 -15.08 29.05
CA GLU A 339 -16.75 -16.53 28.92
C GLU A 339 -17.43 -17.14 27.69
N ASN A 340 -18.66 -16.71 27.39
CA ASN A 340 -19.36 -17.13 26.17
C ASN A 340 -18.67 -16.64 24.89
N ASN A 341 -18.19 -15.39 24.85
CA ASN A 341 -17.45 -14.85 23.71
C ASN A 341 -16.12 -15.61 23.51
N ILE A 342 -15.39 -15.90 24.58
CA ILE A 342 -14.15 -16.69 24.54
C ILE A 342 -14.42 -18.12 24.02
N ARG A 343 -15.52 -18.74 24.43
CA ARG A 343 -15.92 -20.06 23.93
C ARG A 343 -16.19 -20.02 22.42
N LYS A 344 -16.88 -18.99 21.92
CA LYS A 344 -17.10 -18.77 20.48
C LYS A 344 -15.78 -18.55 19.73
N GLU A 345 -14.83 -17.80 20.30
CA GLU A 345 -13.50 -17.58 19.71
C GLU A 345 -12.75 -18.90 19.61
N ARG A 346 -12.83 -19.75 20.63
CA ARG A 346 -12.28 -21.11 20.59
C ARG A 346 -12.92 -21.95 19.48
N THR A 347 -14.26 -21.92 19.36
CA THR A 347 -14.94 -22.61 18.26
C THR A 347 -14.47 -22.12 16.89
N PHE A 348 -14.30 -20.80 16.72
CA PHE A 348 -13.74 -20.24 15.48
C PHE A 348 -12.33 -20.78 15.20
N ARG A 349 -11.45 -20.76 16.19
CA ARG A 349 -10.08 -21.30 16.07
C ARG A 349 -10.08 -22.78 15.69
N ASP A 350 -10.92 -23.59 16.32
CA ASP A 350 -10.98 -25.03 16.07
C ASP A 350 -11.40 -25.32 14.62
N ILE A 351 -12.38 -24.58 14.09
CA ILE A 351 -12.79 -24.67 12.68
C ILE A 351 -11.66 -24.21 11.75
N TYR A 352 -10.97 -23.12 12.09
CA TYR A 352 -9.85 -22.62 11.30
C TYR A 352 -8.71 -23.64 11.24
N ILE A 353 -8.33 -24.24 12.38
CA ILE A 353 -7.29 -25.27 12.45
C ILE A 353 -7.68 -26.48 11.60
N ASP A 354 -8.95 -26.92 11.66
CA ASP A 354 -9.44 -28.04 10.87
C ASP A 354 -9.34 -27.77 9.35
N ILE A 355 -9.74 -26.58 8.92
CA ILE A 355 -9.67 -26.17 7.50
C ILE A 355 -8.21 -26.09 7.05
N THR A 356 -7.38 -25.35 7.79
CA THR A 356 -6.00 -25.07 7.37
C THR A 356 -5.06 -26.27 7.49
N SER A 357 -5.28 -27.17 8.45
CA SER A 357 -4.49 -28.40 8.56
C SER A 357 -4.74 -29.38 7.41
N LYS A 358 -5.88 -29.25 6.71
CA LYS A 358 -6.25 -30.07 5.55
C LYS A 358 -5.93 -29.40 4.22
N LEU A 359 -5.51 -28.13 4.25
CA LEU A 359 -5.01 -27.51 3.04
C LEU A 359 -3.75 -28.26 2.65
N LYS A 360 -3.78 -28.90 1.47
CA LYS A 360 -2.57 -29.13 0.71
C LYS A 360 -2.07 -27.76 0.31
N ILE A 361 -1.36 -27.11 1.23
CA ILE A 361 -0.50 -26.00 0.90
C ILE A 361 0.68 -26.67 0.22
N GLU A 362 0.44 -27.18 -1.00
CA GLU A 362 1.47 -27.15 -2.03
C GLU A 362 1.97 -25.73 -1.94
N GLY A 363 3.23 -25.57 -1.52
CA GLY A 363 3.87 -24.27 -1.44
C GLY A 363 3.46 -23.60 -2.72
N LEU A 364 2.58 -22.60 -2.60
CA LEU A 364 2.00 -21.92 -3.74
C LEU A 364 3.23 -21.32 -4.36
N ASP A 365 3.74 -22.01 -5.36
CA ASP A 365 4.97 -21.65 -5.99
C ASP A 365 4.71 -20.21 -6.37
N VAL A 366 5.55 -19.31 -5.88
CA VAL A 366 5.42 -17.86 -6.07
C VAL A 366 5.50 -17.51 -7.57
N ASN A 367 5.59 -18.54 -8.40
CA ASN A 367 5.43 -18.59 -9.84
C ASN A 367 3.99 -18.72 -10.36
N GLN A 368 2.90 -18.75 -9.59
CA GLN A 368 1.53 -18.69 -10.16
C GLN A 368 0.86 -17.30 -10.15
N THR A 369 1.67 -16.26 -10.35
CA THR A 369 1.31 -15.17 -11.29
C THR A 369 2.21 -15.19 -12.54
N ILE A 370 2.95 -16.28 -12.78
CA ILE A 370 3.46 -16.59 -14.11
C ILE A 370 2.31 -17.23 -14.85
N LEU A 371 1.54 -16.37 -15.50
CA LEU A 371 0.80 -16.75 -16.68
C LEU A 371 1.75 -17.54 -17.57
N ASN A 372 1.43 -18.81 -17.77
CA ASN A 372 1.96 -19.61 -18.85
C ASN A 372 1.60 -18.88 -20.15
N LEU A 373 2.52 -18.04 -20.60
CA LEU A 373 2.80 -17.66 -21.99
C LEU A 373 4.12 -16.87 -21.98
N SER A 374 5.23 -17.58 -22.21
CA SER A 374 6.48 -17.01 -22.75
C SER A 374 7.22 -15.90 -21.95
N ASN A 375 7.66 -16.21 -20.73
CA ASN A 375 8.99 -15.86 -20.14
C ASN A 375 9.66 -14.47 -20.25
N HIS A 376 9.04 -13.38 -20.71
CA HIS A 376 9.76 -12.10 -20.89
C HIS A 376 9.14 -10.86 -20.23
N PHE A 377 7.89 -10.89 -19.77
CA PHE A 377 7.19 -9.69 -19.27
C PHE A 377 6.83 -9.75 -17.78
N VAL A 378 7.05 -8.64 -17.07
CA VAL A 378 6.55 -8.34 -15.73
C VAL A 378 5.29 -7.48 -15.84
N LYS A 379 4.17 -7.99 -15.30
CA LYS A 379 2.87 -7.29 -15.35
C LYS A 379 2.79 -6.24 -14.23
N LYS A 380 2.54 -4.98 -14.59
CA LYS A 380 2.20 -3.89 -13.66
C LYS A 380 0.77 -3.43 -13.92
N ASN A 381 -0.16 -3.80 -13.06
CA ASN A 381 -1.59 -3.56 -13.26
C ASN A 381 -2.26 -3.14 -11.94
N ASN A 382 -1.82 -2.01 -11.40
CA ASN A 382 -2.16 -1.58 -10.05
C ASN A 382 -3.67 -1.35 -9.87
N ASN A 383 -4.36 -0.86 -10.88
CA ASN A 383 -5.80 -0.58 -10.82
C ASN A 383 -6.68 -1.75 -11.31
N ASN A 384 -6.12 -2.97 -11.35
CA ASN A 384 -6.81 -4.22 -11.64
C ASN A 384 -7.64 -4.20 -12.93
N ALA A 385 -7.08 -3.67 -14.02
CA ALA A 385 -7.70 -3.82 -15.34
C ALA A 385 -7.80 -5.30 -15.69
N ILE A 386 -8.84 -5.68 -16.44
CA ILE A 386 -8.98 -7.06 -16.91
C ILE A 386 -7.95 -7.28 -18.03
N ILE A 387 -7.08 -8.27 -17.89
CA ILE A 387 -6.10 -8.66 -18.91
C ILE A 387 -6.43 -10.09 -19.34
N ILE A 388 -6.85 -10.24 -20.59
CA ILE A 388 -7.16 -11.52 -21.22
C ILE A 388 -5.99 -11.89 -22.12
N GLU A 389 -5.56 -13.14 -22.05
CA GLU A 389 -4.40 -13.65 -22.75
C GLU A 389 -4.80 -14.92 -23.51
N GLU A 390 -4.95 -14.79 -24.82
CA GLU A 390 -5.47 -15.84 -25.71
C GLU A 390 -4.72 -15.78 -27.05
N ASP A 391 -4.31 -16.93 -27.59
CA ASP A 391 -3.69 -17.07 -28.92
C ASP A 391 -2.51 -16.13 -29.20
N GLY A 392 -1.62 -15.94 -28.20
CA GLY A 392 -0.47 -15.04 -28.33
C GLY A 392 -0.84 -13.56 -28.43
N LYS A 393 -2.10 -13.21 -28.13
CA LYS A 393 -2.60 -11.83 -28.04
C LYS A 393 -2.88 -11.49 -26.59
N LEU A 394 -2.62 -10.23 -26.27
CA LEU A 394 -2.89 -9.65 -24.96
C LEU A 394 -3.95 -8.57 -25.13
N GLN A 395 -5.10 -8.77 -24.48
CA GLN A 395 -6.20 -7.82 -24.49
C GLN A 395 -6.32 -7.18 -23.11
N ILE A 396 -6.21 -5.86 -23.06
CA ILE A 396 -6.40 -5.08 -21.84
C ILE A 396 -7.76 -4.38 -21.93
N VAL A 397 -8.67 -4.69 -21.00
CA VAL A 397 -10.01 -4.13 -20.95
C VAL A 397 -10.06 -3.07 -19.86
N HIS A 398 -10.31 -1.83 -20.29
CA HIS A 398 -10.47 -0.69 -19.39
C HIS A 398 -11.94 -0.48 -19.04
N SER A 399 -12.19 0.01 -17.82
CA SER A 399 -13.51 0.42 -17.35
C SER A 399 -13.54 1.92 -17.14
N SER A 400 -14.65 2.59 -17.47
CA SER A 400 -14.87 4.01 -17.16
C SER A 400 -14.90 4.32 -15.66
N LYS A 401 -15.01 3.30 -14.80
CA LYS A 401 -14.97 3.44 -13.34
C LYS A 401 -13.57 3.73 -12.80
N ASN A 402 -12.53 3.36 -13.54
CA ASN A 402 -11.14 3.44 -13.09
C ASN A 402 -10.36 4.40 -13.99
N LYS A 403 -9.62 5.33 -13.38
CA LYS A 403 -8.60 6.11 -14.09
C LYS A 403 -7.29 5.32 -14.12
N TYR A 404 -6.63 5.30 -15.27
CA TYR A 404 -5.31 4.70 -15.46
C TYR A 404 -4.38 5.78 -16.01
N ASP A 405 -3.20 5.90 -15.44
CA ASP A 405 -2.29 6.99 -15.73
C ASP A 405 -0.83 6.49 -15.77
N THR A 406 -0.03 7.04 -16.69
CA THR A 406 1.40 6.75 -16.86
C THR A 406 2.28 7.99 -16.69
N TRP A 407 1.69 9.12 -16.28
CA TRP A 407 2.29 10.44 -16.26
C TRP A 407 3.16 10.74 -15.03
N ILE A 408 3.50 12.02 -14.85
CA ILE A 408 4.51 12.50 -13.90
C ILE A 408 4.14 12.14 -12.46
N THR A 409 2.86 12.26 -12.09
CA THR A 409 2.40 12.02 -10.71
C THR A 409 2.07 10.55 -10.46
N GLU A 410 1.49 9.86 -11.44
CA GLU A 410 1.00 8.49 -11.32
C GLU A 410 1.55 7.59 -12.42
N ASP A 411 1.99 6.39 -12.06
CA ASP A 411 2.39 5.35 -13.02
C ASP A 411 1.67 4.04 -12.64
N ASN A 412 0.35 4.02 -12.85
CA ASN A 412 -0.56 2.95 -12.42
C ASN A 412 -1.36 2.31 -13.57
N ALA A 413 -1.17 2.75 -14.82
CA ALA A 413 -1.81 2.11 -15.96
C ALA A 413 -1.32 0.66 -16.15
N PRO A 414 -2.14 -0.21 -16.76
CA PRO A 414 -1.77 -1.59 -17.03
C PRO A 414 -0.60 -1.63 -18.02
N GLN A 415 0.48 -2.29 -17.64
CA GLN A 415 1.74 -2.37 -18.38
C GLN A 415 2.28 -3.79 -18.34
N LEU A 416 2.95 -4.17 -19.42
CA LEU A 416 3.75 -5.37 -19.53
C LEU A 416 5.18 -4.90 -19.78
N LEU A 417 6.04 -5.08 -18.79
CA LEU A 417 7.38 -4.50 -18.74
C LEU A 417 8.44 -5.58 -18.96
N ILE A 418 9.45 -5.29 -19.77
CA ILE A 418 10.66 -6.10 -19.86
C ILE A 418 11.76 -5.35 -19.10
N PHE A 419 12.50 -6.05 -18.25
CA PHE A 419 13.71 -5.49 -17.63
C PHE A 419 14.90 -5.77 -18.53
N LEU A 420 15.63 -4.72 -18.90
CA LEU A 420 16.82 -4.79 -19.74
C LEU A 420 18.01 -4.24 -18.96
N ASP A 421 19.16 -4.88 -19.09
CA ASP A 421 20.39 -4.35 -18.50
C ASP A 421 20.88 -3.11 -19.27
N SER A 422 21.57 -2.20 -18.56
CA SER A 422 21.89 -0.84 -19.06
C SER A 422 22.64 -0.77 -20.39
N ASN A 423 23.28 -1.85 -20.83
CA ASN A 423 24.12 -1.96 -22.02
C ASN A 423 23.58 -2.93 -23.09
N GLU A 424 22.36 -3.44 -22.95
CA GLU A 424 21.78 -4.35 -23.95
C GLU A 424 21.11 -3.57 -25.09
N ASN A 425 21.48 -3.92 -26.33
CA ASN A 425 20.70 -3.54 -27.51
C ASN A 425 19.38 -4.30 -27.46
N PHE A 426 18.28 -3.59 -27.68
CA PHE A 426 16.97 -4.21 -27.69
C PHE A 426 16.14 -3.71 -28.87
N SER A 427 15.31 -4.61 -29.38
CA SER A 427 14.28 -4.28 -30.37
C SER A 427 12.96 -4.85 -29.85
N PHE A 428 11.92 -4.03 -29.84
CA PHE A 428 10.58 -4.45 -29.46
C PHE A 428 9.59 -4.02 -30.53
N GLU A 429 8.85 -5.00 -31.06
CA GLU A 429 7.84 -4.80 -32.09
C GLU A 429 6.49 -5.30 -31.60
N THR A 430 5.44 -4.51 -31.82
CA THR A 430 4.08 -4.92 -31.47
C THR A 430 3.04 -4.30 -32.39
N LYS A 431 1.93 -5.03 -32.59
CA LYS A 431 0.73 -4.52 -33.23
C LYS A 431 -0.29 -4.15 -32.16
N VAL A 432 -0.55 -2.86 -31.98
CA VAL A 432 -1.60 -2.39 -31.07
C VAL A 432 -2.88 -2.21 -31.87
N THR A 433 -3.96 -2.89 -31.45
CA THR A 433 -5.30 -2.69 -32.01
C THR A 433 -6.17 -2.05 -30.94
N VAL A 434 -6.83 -0.95 -31.27
CA VAL A 434 -7.68 -0.22 -30.34
C VAL A 434 -9.13 -0.28 -30.78
N THR A 435 -9.99 -0.80 -29.90
CA THR A 435 -11.44 -0.95 -30.12
C THR A 435 -12.25 0.18 -29.48
N ASN A 436 -11.61 1.17 -28.85
CA ASN A 436 -12.27 2.34 -28.28
C ASN A 436 -12.91 3.22 -29.38
N LYS A 437 -14.03 3.86 -29.03
CA LYS A 437 -14.65 4.90 -29.87
C LYS A 437 -13.67 6.07 -30.07
N VAL A 438 -13.59 6.57 -31.29
CA VAL A 438 -12.80 7.77 -31.64
C VAL A 438 -13.22 8.95 -30.75
N GLY A 439 -12.23 9.68 -30.21
CA GLY A 439 -12.46 10.88 -29.38
C GLY A 439 -12.64 10.63 -27.88
N TYR A 440 -12.54 9.38 -27.40
CA TYR A 440 -12.30 9.13 -25.98
C TYR A 440 -10.81 9.36 -25.65
N PRO A 441 -10.48 10.07 -24.56
CA PRO A 441 -9.09 10.36 -24.19
C PRO A 441 -8.40 9.08 -23.72
N PHE A 442 -7.51 8.53 -24.56
CA PHE A 442 -6.67 7.38 -24.21
C PHE A 442 -5.35 7.43 -24.97
N PHE A 443 -4.37 6.74 -24.40
CA PHE A 443 -3.08 6.50 -25.02
C PHE A 443 -2.75 5.01 -24.94
N SER A 444 -2.19 4.45 -26.02
CA SER A 444 -1.76 3.05 -26.05
C SER A 444 -0.52 2.88 -26.90
N GLY A 445 0.45 2.12 -26.44
CA GLY A 445 1.70 1.94 -27.17
C GLY A 445 2.83 1.34 -26.34
N ILE A 446 4.06 1.59 -26.80
CA ILE A 446 5.29 1.17 -26.14
C ILE A 446 5.75 2.29 -25.22
N ILE A 447 6.09 1.95 -23.97
CA ILE A 447 6.73 2.87 -23.03
C ILE A 447 8.17 2.43 -22.76
N VAL A 448 9.11 3.35 -22.93
CA VAL A 448 10.51 3.18 -22.55
C VAL A 448 10.77 3.96 -21.28
N LYS A 449 11.27 3.28 -20.24
CA LYS A 449 11.56 3.89 -18.93
C LYS A 449 13.05 3.86 -18.68
N PHE A 450 13.64 5.04 -18.49
CA PHE A 450 15.07 5.16 -18.19
C PHE A 450 15.31 5.15 -16.68
N ALA A 451 16.49 4.68 -16.26
CA ALA A 451 16.90 4.70 -14.85
C ALA A 451 16.95 6.13 -14.26
N SER A 452 17.09 7.15 -15.11
CA SER A 452 16.98 8.56 -14.76
C SER A 452 15.56 9.00 -14.34
N GLY A 453 14.55 8.15 -14.52
CA GLY A 453 13.14 8.46 -14.28
C GLY A 453 12.40 9.01 -15.51
N VAL A 454 13.12 9.31 -16.60
CA VAL A 454 12.52 9.79 -17.86
C VAL A 454 11.71 8.68 -18.52
N LYS A 455 10.54 9.03 -19.07
CA LYS A 455 9.65 8.10 -19.76
C LYS A 455 9.33 8.60 -21.17
N LEU A 456 9.51 7.73 -22.15
CA LEU A 456 9.06 7.98 -23.52
C LEU A 456 7.90 7.05 -23.85
N MET A 457 6.77 7.61 -24.26
CA MET A 457 5.61 6.85 -24.70
C MET A 457 5.41 7.03 -26.20
N PHE A 458 5.63 5.97 -26.97
CA PHE A 458 5.38 5.94 -28.41
C PHE A 458 4.13 5.14 -28.71
N GLY A 459 3.12 5.75 -29.34
CA GLY A 459 1.86 5.04 -29.57
C GLY A 459 0.72 5.82 -30.20
N ASN A 460 -0.48 5.27 -30.05
CA ASN A 460 -1.74 5.85 -30.48
C ASN A 460 -2.23 6.89 -29.45
N ASN A 461 -2.75 8.00 -29.97
CA ASN A 461 -3.51 8.98 -29.23
C ASN A 461 -4.93 9.08 -29.82
N GLU A 462 -5.95 8.71 -29.03
CA GLU A 462 -7.38 8.88 -29.34
C GLU A 462 -7.87 8.28 -30.68
N ASN A 463 -7.16 7.29 -31.24
CA ASN A 463 -7.39 6.76 -32.60
C ASN A 463 -7.29 7.82 -33.72
N ARG A 464 -6.56 8.90 -33.47
CA ARG A 464 -6.43 10.03 -34.40
C ARG A 464 -5.01 10.31 -34.81
N LYS A 465 -4.05 9.98 -33.94
CA LYS A 465 -2.66 10.37 -34.12
C LYS A 465 -1.72 9.30 -33.60
N VAL A 466 -0.54 9.24 -34.19
CA VAL A 466 0.62 8.55 -33.63
C VAL A 466 1.53 9.61 -33.01
N VAL A 467 1.97 9.36 -31.79
CA VAL A 467 2.65 10.35 -30.93
C VAL A 467 3.86 9.74 -30.24
N VAL A 468 4.86 10.58 -29.97
CA VAL A 468 5.90 10.33 -28.98
C VAL A 468 5.77 11.39 -27.89
N PHE A 469 5.44 10.97 -26.68
CA PHE A 469 5.42 11.86 -25.51
C PHE A 469 6.64 11.65 -24.62
N CYS A 470 7.12 12.76 -24.06
CA CYS A 470 8.02 12.77 -22.92
C CYS A 470 7.39 13.65 -21.85
N PRO A 471 6.70 13.07 -20.85
CA PRO A 471 6.04 13.84 -19.80
C PRO A 471 7.01 14.74 -19.03
N GLU A 472 8.29 14.34 -18.94
CA GLU A 472 9.33 15.09 -18.27
C GLU A 472 9.93 16.24 -19.12
N ASP A 473 9.58 16.37 -20.41
CA ASP A 473 10.04 17.44 -21.29
C ASP A 473 9.09 18.66 -21.29
N GLN A 474 9.63 19.87 -21.50
CA GLN A 474 8.81 21.08 -21.63
C GLN A 474 7.90 21.03 -22.86
N ASN A 475 8.39 20.44 -23.95
CA ASN A 475 7.64 20.13 -25.16
C ASN A 475 7.11 18.70 -25.03
N TYR A 476 6.06 18.57 -24.22
CA TYR A 476 5.34 17.32 -23.89
C TYR A 476 5.23 16.33 -25.07
N SER A 477 4.82 16.82 -26.25
CA SER A 477 4.79 16.04 -27.49
C SER A 477 6.06 16.30 -28.29
N LEU A 478 6.92 15.30 -28.32
CA LEU A 478 8.16 15.32 -29.10
C LEU A 478 7.88 15.06 -30.58
N TYR A 479 6.81 14.32 -30.88
CA TYR A 479 6.36 14.01 -32.23
C TYR A 479 4.87 13.75 -32.24
N GLU A 480 4.21 14.20 -33.31
CA GLU A 480 2.80 13.95 -33.57
C GLU A 480 2.53 13.87 -35.06
N ARG A 481 1.78 12.85 -35.50
CA ARG A 481 1.32 12.70 -36.88
C ARG A 481 -0.10 12.17 -36.93
N ALA A 482 -0.95 12.79 -37.76
CA ALA A 482 -2.30 12.31 -38.00
C ALA A 482 -2.27 10.87 -38.55
N TYR A 483 -3.14 10.04 -37.99
CA TYR A 483 -3.21 8.61 -38.28
C TYR A 483 -4.66 8.15 -38.20
N ALA A 484 -5.16 7.53 -39.27
CA ALA A 484 -6.54 7.06 -39.35
C ALA A 484 -6.57 5.55 -39.62
N ALA A 485 -6.27 4.76 -38.58
CA ALA A 485 -6.58 3.34 -38.56
C ALA A 485 -6.75 2.84 -37.12
N ASN A 486 -7.50 1.75 -36.97
CA ASN A 486 -7.78 1.14 -35.66
C ASN A 486 -6.66 0.23 -35.16
N HIS A 487 -5.57 0.10 -35.91
CA HIS A 487 -4.39 -0.66 -35.52
C HIS A 487 -3.14 0.12 -35.88
N ILE A 488 -2.08 -0.01 -35.10
CA ILE A 488 -0.76 0.56 -35.37
C ILE A 488 0.30 -0.50 -35.17
N TYR A 489 1.32 -0.47 -36.02
CA TYR A 489 2.53 -1.26 -35.84
C TYR A 489 3.58 -0.35 -35.22
N LEU A 490 4.07 -0.74 -34.06
CA LEU A 490 5.04 0.02 -33.30
C LEU A 490 6.32 -0.79 -33.18
N LYS A 491 7.44 -0.10 -33.38
CA LYS A 491 8.78 -0.65 -33.28
C LYS A 491 9.66 0.35 -32.52
N VAL A 492 10.39 -0.13 -31.53
CA VAL A 492 11.40 0.65 -30.80
C VAL A 492 12.69 -0.16 -30.79
N GLU A 493 13.80 0.51 -31.13
CA GLU A 493 15.14 -0.07 -31.12
C GLU A 493 16.10 0.87 -30.38
N ARG A 494 17.06 0.28 -29.65
CA ARG A 494 18.17 1.00 -29.02
C ARG A 494 19.50 0.57 -29.61
#